data_AF-A0A4Y7JG45-F1
#
_entry.id   AF-A0A4Y7JG45-F1
#
_cell.length_a   1.000
_cell.length_b   1.000
_cell.length_c   1.000
_cell.angle_alpha   90.00
_cell.angle_beta   90.00
_cell.angle_gamma   90.00
#
_symmetry.space_group_name_H-M   'P 1'
#
loop_
_entity.id
_entity.type
_entity.pdbx_description
1 polymer ?
#
loop_
_entity_poly.entity_id
_entity_poly.type
_entity_poly.pdbx_seq_one_letter_code
_entity_poly.pdbx_strand_id
1 'polypeptide(L)'
;MFFDPCTPRGFLNSWEESLHYPPIALRKKNKDFSSLRARGNFSECRSAALMLLQKGKDKCKYKLCNIGSTFIPKLQGKFLATENFFHTSMVLAYIIALLHESLGVALDDERVEYAQQVGDIPLDWALGAFILRSLGGRHDWIGIIIGSDTSALFSFFVFSIILIFTAWSVTKWRKPQLKTIYDLEKGRYIVTHIVR
;
A
#
# COMPACT_ATOMS: atom_id res chain seq x y z
N MET A 1 31.24 14.48 16.60
CA MET A 1 30.31 13.54 15.94
C MET A 1 28.94 13.72 16.57
N PHE A 2 27.90 13.96 15.77
CA PHE A 2 26.55 14.20 16.28
C PHE A 2 25.67 13.00 15.88
N PHE A 3 24.96 12.42 16.85
CA PHE A 3 24.09 11.29 16.59
C PHE A 3 22.64 11.77 16.54
N ASP A 4 21.92 11.34 15.51
CA ASP A 4 20.48 11.53 15.45
C ASP A 4 19.79 10.28 16.00
N PRO A 5 19.13 10.37 17.17
CA PRO A 5 18.40 9.26 17.76
C PRO A 5 17.03 9.03 17.11
N CYS A 6 16.48 10.02 16.41
CA CYS A 6 15.13 9.95 15.84
C CYS A 6 15.10 9.34 14.44
N THR A 7 16.20 9.48 13.70
CA THR A 7 16.36 8.83 12.41
C THR A 7 16.80 7.38 12.61
N PRO A 8 16.12 6.38 11.99
CA PRO A 8 16.45 4.97 12.16
C PRO A 8 17.86 4.65 11.68
N ARG A 9 18.44 3.57 12.22
CA ARG A 9 19.77 3.09 11.81
C ARG A 9 19.77 2.75 10.31
N GLY A 10 20.91 2.93 9.67
CA GLY A 10 21.07 2.68 8.22
C GLY A 10 20.46 3.76 7.32
N PHE A 11 19.85 4.81 7.87
CA PHE A 11 19.36 5.92 7.06
C PHE A 11 20.50 6.72 6.43
N LEU A 12 20.57 6.66 5.11
CA LEU A 12 21.56 7.35 4.28
C LEU A 12 21.00 8.69 3.79
N ASN A 13 21.56 9.78 4.34
CA ASN A 13 21.23 11.14 3.92
C ASN A 13 22.17 11.53 2.77
N SER A 14 21.86 11.21 1.51
CA SER A 14 22.59 11.82 0.38
C SER A 14 21.95 13.14 -0.11
N TRP A 15 21.04 13.73 0.66
CA TRP A 15 20.44 15.02 0.35
C TRP A 15 21.26 16.16 0.96
N GLU A 16 22.10 16.74 0.11
CA GLU A 16 22.53 18.12 0.24
C GLU A 16 21.29 19.03 0.09
N GLU A 17 20.98 19.74 1.17
CA GLU A 17 20.42 21.10 1.14
C GLU A 17 19.14 21.37 0.30
N SER A 18 17.95 20.97 0.79
CA SER A 18 16.72 21.75 0.51
C SER A 18 15.52 21.40 1.41
N LEU A 19 15.70 21.22 2.72
CA LEU A 19 14.57 21.34 3.64
C LEU A 19 14.36 22.84 3.92
N HIS A 20 13.50 23.48 3.11
CA HIS A 20 12.85 24.73 3.49
C HIS A 20 11.98 24.46 4.73
N TYR A 21 12.63 24.44 5.89
CA TYR A 21 11.96 24.29 7.17
C TYR A 21 10.97 25.45 7.37
N PRO A 22 9.77 25.20 7.90
CA PRO A 22 8.92 26.26 8.40
C PRO A 22 9.67 27.06 9.50
N PRO A 23 9.33 28.34 9.73
CA PRO A 23 10.17 29.32 10.42
C PRO A 23 10.51 29.04 11.90
N ILE A 24 10.11 27.89 12.45
CA ILE A 24 10.17 27.55 13.88
C ILE A 24 11.38 26.66 14.20
N ALA A 25 12.07 26.07 13.21
CA ALA A 25 13.29 25.32 13.47
C ALA A 25 14.46 26.27 13.79
N LEU A 26 15.01 26.09 14.99
CA LEU A 26 16.18 26.77 15.53
C LEU A 26 17.26 27.03 14.47
N ARG A 27 17.51 28.32 14.24
CA ARG A 27 18.66 28.88 13.54
C ARG A 27 19.97 28.36 14.16
N LYS A 28 20.43 27.20 13.73
CA LYS A 28 21.82 26.74 13.86
C LYS A 28 22.38 26.58 12.44
N LYS A 29 22.77 27.72 11.86
CA LYS A 29 23.67 27.71 10.70
C LYS A 29 25.04 27.22 11.18
N ASN A 30 25.69 26.41 10.35
CA ASN A 30 27.07 25.90 10.48
C ASN A 30 27.34 24.88 11.59
N LYS A 31 26.85 23.65 11.42
CA LYS A 31 27.68 22.48 11.75
C LYS A 31 27.55 21.48 10.61
N ASP A 32 28.70 21.13 10.05
CA ASP A 32 28.92 20.04 9.09
C ASP A 32 27.95 18.88 9.30
N PHE A 33 26.96 18.76 8.40
CA PHE A 33 26.04 17.63 8.35
C PHE A 33 26.76 16.31 8.03
N SER A 34 28.01 16.38 7.55
CA SER A 34 28.91 15.25 7.28
C SER A 34 29.25 14.39 8.50
N SER A 35 28.94 14.83 9.73
CA SER A 35 29.14 14.04 10.96
C SER A 35 27.86 13.51 11.61
N LEU A 36 26.70 13.66 10.96
CA LEU A 36 25.41 13.22 11.47
C LEU A 36 25.23 11.72 11.19
N ARG A 37 25.33 10.87 12.22
CA ARG A 37 25.09 9.43 12.09
C ARG A 37 23.72 9.09 12.67
N ALA A 38 22.84 8.53 11.84
CA ALA A 38 21.55 8.02 12.27
C ALA A 38 21.76 6.79 13.18
N ARG A 39 21.16 6.83 14.38
CA ARG A 39 21.37 5.81 15.42
C ARG A 39 20.08 5.11 15.84
N GLY A 40 18.92 5.66 15.52
CA GLY A 40 17.62 5.03 15.78
C GLY A 40 17.45 4.53 17.21
N ASN A 41 17.33 5.44 18.18
CA ASN A 41 17.05 5.12 19.58
C ASN A 41 15.77 5.83 20.02
N PHE A 42 14.68 5.06 20.16
CA PHE A 42 13.37 5.59 20.53
C PHE A 42 13.39 6.34 21.87
N SER A 43 14.11 5.83 22.87
CA SER A 43 14.15 6.43 24.21
C SER A 43 14.86 7.78 24.18
N GLU A 44 16.01 7.85 23.50
CA GLU A 44 16.74 9.11 23.29
C GLU A 44 15.95 10.09 22.42
N CYS A 45 15.34 9.61 21.32
CA CYS A 45 14.50 10.46 20.46
C CYS A 45 13.33 11.04 21.22
N ARG A 46 12.63 10.22 22.02
CA ARG A 46 11.55 10.67 22.89
C ARG A 46 12.04 11.75 23.86
N SER A 47 13.21 11.56 24.47
CA SER A 47 13.79 12.56 25.37
C SER A 47 14.13 13.87 24.66
N ALA A 48 14.69 13.81 23.44
CA ALA A 48 15.00 14.97 22.62
C ALA A 48 13.74 15.71 22.15
N ALA A 49 12.71 14.98 21.72
CA ALA A 49 11.41 15.54 21.37
C ALA A 49 10.75 16.22 22.59
N LEU A 50 10.84 15.61 23.78
CA LEU A 50 10.37 16.23 25.01
C LEU A 50 11.13 17.52 25.34
N MET A 51 12.45 17.56 25.13
CA MET A 51 13.23 18.80 25.31
C MET A 51 12.74 19.92 24.37
N LEU A 52 12.37 19.59 23.12
CA LEU A 52 11.81 20.56 22.18
C LEU A 52 10.41 21.03 22.62
N LEU A 53 9.53 20.11 23.02
CA LEU A 53 8.18 20.44 23.50
C LEU A 53 8.19 21.25 24.79
N GLN A 54 9.20 21.04 25.65
CA GLN A 54 9.34 21.76 26.93
C GLN A 54 10.23 23.00 26.82
N LYS A 55 10.66 23.38 25.62
CA LYS A 55 11.48 24.57 25.42
C LYS A 55 10.76 25.81 25.94
N GLY A 56 11.42 26.57 26.82
CA GLY A 56 10.84 27.77 27.43
C GLY A 56 9.91 27.51 28.62
N LYS A 57 9.88 26.28 29.16
CA LYS A 57 9.08 25.93 30.35
C LYS A 57 9.46 26.74 31.59
N ASP A 58 10.70 27.21 31.68
CA ASP A 58 11.19 28.16 32.68
C ASP A 58 10.41 29.49 32.71
N LYS A 59 9.76 29.87 31.61
CA LYS A 59 8.98 31.10 31.47
C LYS A 59 7.48 30.90 31.74
N CYS A 60 7.08 29.74 32.24
CA CYS A 60 5.69 29.44 32.54
C CYS A 60 5.17 30.38 33.64
N LYS A 61 4.11 31.15 33.34
CA LYS A 61 3.46 32.05 34.29
C LYS A 61 2.44 31.36 35.21
N TYR A 62 2.03 30.15 34.86
CA TYR A 62 0.97 29.40 35.53
C TYR A 62 1.54 28.28 36.39
N LYS A 63 0.75 27.74 37.33
CA LYS A 63 1.18 26.62 38.18
C LYS A 63 1.53 25.35 37.38
N LEU A 64 0.96 25.17 36.19
CA LEU A 64 1.17 24.00 35.34
C LEU A 64 1.23 24.39 33.85
N CYS A 65 2.38 24.24 33.20
CA CYS A 65 2.48 24.30 31.73
C CYS A 65 2.89 22.93 31.19
N ASN A 66 2.09 22.39 30.28
CA ASN A 66 2.31 21.05 29.72
C ASN A 66 3.18 21.09 28.45
N ILE A 67 3.23 22.23 27.74
CA ILE A 67 4.04 22.44 26.53
C ILE A 67 4.66 23.83 26.62
N GLY A 68 6.00 23.89 26.63
CA GLY A 68 6.77 25.13 26.78
C GLY A 68 6.26 25.99 27.95
N SER A 69 6.03 27.27 27.68
CA SER A 69 5.44 28.24 28.61
C SER A 69 3.90 28.29 28.57
N THR A 70 3.24 27.38 27.86
CA THR A 70 1.80 27.42 27.60
C THR A 70 1.02 26.57 28.61
N PHE A 71 0.03 27.19 29.25
CA PHE A 71 -0.95 26.49 30.06
C PHE A 71 -1.96 25.77 29.17
N ILE A 72 -2.09 24.46 29.35
CA ILE A 72 -3.10 23.64 28.69
C ILE A 72 -4.00 23.09 29.80
N PRO A 73 -5.30 23.45 29.83
CA PRO A 73 -6.22 22.91 30.82
C PRO A 73 -6.37 21.40 30.65
N LYS A 74 -6.89 20.73 31.69
CA LYS A 74 -7.26 19.31 31.56
C LYS A 74 -8.30 19.19 30.45
N LEU A 75 -7.95 18.47 29.40
CA LEU A 75 -8.85 18.16 28.29
C LEU A 75 -9.97 17.28 28.83
N GLN A 76 -11.22 17.71 28.66
CA GLN A 76 -12.42 16.98 29.06
C GLN A 76 -13.32 16.76 27.83
N GLY A 77 -14.00 15.60 27.78
CA GLY A 77 -14.87 15.23 26.68
C GLY A 77 -14.16 14.46 25.55
N LYS A 78 -14.82 14.37 24.39
CA LYS A 78 -14.30 13.69 23.19
C LYS A 78 -13.73 14.71 22.22
N PHE A 79 -12.50 14.51 21.79
CA PHE A 79 -11.84 15.34 20.78
C PHE A 79 -11.82 14.60 19.46
N LEU A 80 -12.10 15.31 18.37
CA LEU A 80 -11.89 14.80 17.02
C LEU A 80 -10.48 15.18 16.59
N ALA A 81 -9.66 14.18 16.30
CA ALA A 81 -8.41 14.43 15.63
C ALA A 81 -8.70 14.74 14.15
N THR A 82 -7.91 15.65 13.56
CA THR A 82 -8.02 15.97 12.13
C THR A 82 -7.68 14.75 11.28
N GLU A 83 -8.15 14.76 10.04
CA GLU A 83 -7.99 13.65 9.10
C GLU A 83 -6.52 13.20 8.95
N ASN A 84 -5.58 14.14 8.85
CA ASN A 84 -4.15 13.82 8.77
C ASN A 84 -3.63 13.06 10.00
N PHE A 85 -4.06 13.43 11.20
CA PHE A 85 -3.64 12.74 12.42
C PHE A 85 -4.22 11.33 12.46
N PHE A 86 -5.50 11.18 12.09
CA PHE A 86 -6.15 9.88 12.02
C PHE A 86 -5.45 8.95 11.05
N HIS A 87 -5.28 9.36 9.79
CA HIS A 87 -4.65 8.52 8.77
C HIS A 87 -3.19 8.19 9.10
N THR A 88 -2.41 9.17 9.56
CA THR A 88 -1.01 8.93 9.94
C THR A 88 -0.91 7.91 11.08
N SER A 89 -1.81 7.99 12.08
CA SER A 89 -1.84 7.04 13.19
C SER A 89 -2.24 5.64 12.76
N MET A 90 -3.21 5.51 11.84
CA MET A 90 -3.60 4.22 11.26
C MET A 90 -2.46 3.58 10.46
N VAL A 91 -1.84 4.35 9.56
CA VAL A 91 -0.75 3.85 8.71
C VAL A 91 0.44 3.43 9.58
N LEU A 92 0.82 4.24 10.57
CA LEU A 92 1.92 3.90 11.48
C LEU A 92 1.62 2.62 12.27
N ALA A 93 0.40 2.49 12.82
CA ALA A 93 -0.01 1.30 13.56
C ALA A 93 0.03 0.05 12.67
N TYR A 94 -0.46 0.16 11.44
CA TYR A 94 -0.42 -0.94 10.47
C TYR A 94 1.01 -1.36 10.13
N ILE A 95 1.91 -0.39 9.85
CA ILE A 95 3.32 -0.67 9.56
C ILE A 95 4.00 -1.36 10.74
N ILE A 96 3.77 -0.88 11.97
CA ILE A 96 4.35 -1.49 13.17
C ILE A 96 3.83 -2.92 13.37
N ALA A 97 2.51 -3.15 13.22
CA ALA A 97 1.93 -4.49 13.35
C ALA A 97 2.46 -5.45 12.26
N LEU A 98 2.55 -5.00 11.02
CA LEU A 98 3.10 -5.79 9.92
C LEU A 98 4.55 -6.19 10.21
N LEU A 99 5.42 -5.22 10.51
CA LEU A 99 6.84 -5.47 10.74
C LEU A 99 7.08 -6.35 11.97
N HIS A 100 6.50 -5.96 13.11
CA HIS A 100 6.80 -6.61 14.39
C HIS A 100 6.05 -7.93 14.59
N GLU A 101 4.75 -7.98 14.26
CA GLU A 101 3.92 -9.17 14.53
C GLU A 101 3.93 -10.17 13.38
N SER A 102 3.93 -9.72 12.13
CA SER A 102 3.86 -10.63 10.97
C SER A 102 5.24 -11.04 10.45
N LEU A 103 6.15 -10.08 10.29
CA LEU A 103 7.49 -10.35 9.74
C LEU A 103 8.55 -10.66 10.81
N GLY A 104 8.25 -10.40 12.10
CA GLY A 104 9.22 -10.59 13.18
C GLY A 104 10.45 -9.68 13.07
N VAL A 105 10.30 -8.54 12.39
CA VAL A 105 11.34 -7.53 12.20
C VAL A 105 11.12 -6.43 13.23
N ALA A 106 12.04 -6.33 14.18
CA ALA A 106 12.01 -5.26 15.16
C ALA A 106 12.36 -3.92 14.50
N LEU A 107 11.85 -2.81 15.06
CA LEU A 107 12.14 -1.46 14.54
C LEU A 107 13.63 -1.10 14.64
N ASP A 108 14.35 -1.80 15.52
CA ASP A 108 15.79 -1.68 15.73
C ASP A 108 16.57 -2.86 15.12
N ASP A 109 15.96 -3.69 14.25
CA ASP A 109 16.67 -4.78 13.58
C ASP A 109 17.79 -4.24 12.67
N GLU A 110 19.02 -4.72 12.84
CA GLU A 110 20.19 -4.28 12.09
C GLU A 110 20.15 -4.69 10.60
N ARG A 111 19.28 -5.65 10.24
CA ARG A 111 19.17 -6.14 8.86
C ARG A 111 18.40 -5.19 7.94
N VAL A 112 17.65 -4.25 8.51
CA VAL A 112 16.77 -3.36 7.75
C VAL A 112 17.33 -1.95 7.78
N GLU A 113 17.83 -1.52 6.62
CA GLU A 113 18.25 -0.16 6.39
C GLU A 113 17.14 0.60 5.64
N TYR A 114 16.86 1.81 6.09
CA TYR A 114 15.82 2.66 5.50
C TYR A 114 16.49 3.71 4.63
N ALA A 115 16.15 3.84 3.36
CA ALA A 115 16.73 4.89 2.51
C ALA A 115 15.66 5.46 1.58
N GLN A 116 15.80 6.75 1.27
CA GLN A 116 14.99 7.39 0.23
C GLN A 116 15.64 7.22 -1.16
N GLN A 117 16.95 6.97 -1.23
CA GLN A 117 17.70 6.77 -2.47
C GLN A 117 18.94 5.90 -2.26
N VAL A 118 19.42 5.26 -3.33
CA VAL A 118 20.71 4.52 -3.35
C VAL A 118 21.61 5.18 -4.40
N GLY A 119 22.67 5.86 -3.96
CA GLY A 119 23.44 6.76 -4.82
C GLY A 119 22.60 7.97 -5.25
N ASP A 120 22.58 8.28 -6.55
CA ASP A 120 21.78 9.36 -7.16
C ASP A 120 20.39 8.90 -7.65
N ILE A 121 19.94 7.71 -7.23
CA ILE A 121 18.73 7.08 -7.75
C ILE A 121 17.65 7.01 -6.67
N PRO A 122 16.50 7.71 -6.82
CA PRO A 122 15.42 7.69 -5.84
C PRO A 122 14.74 6.32 -5.76
N LEU A 123 14.55 5.81 -4.55
CA LEU A 123 13.86 4.56 -4.26
C LEU A 123 12.34 4.78 -4.29
N ASP A 124 11.79 4.89 -5.50
CA ASP A 124 10.35 5.07 -5.71
C ASP A 124 9.72 3.95 -6.54
N TRP A 125 8.41 3.77 -6.40
CA TRP A 125 7.63 2.87 -7.25
C TRP A 125 7.81 3.16 -8.75
N ALA A 126 8.05 4.43 -9.10
CA ALA A 126 8.32 4.86 -10.47
C ALA A 126 9.66 4.31 -11.00
N LEU A 127 10.69 4.18 -10.15
CA LEU A 127 11.93 3.52 -10.51
C LEU A 127 11.68 2.03 -10.79
N GLY A 128 10.91 1.36 -9.95
CA GLY A 128 10.53 -0.05 -10.17
C GLY A 128 9.79 -0.25 -11.50
N ALA A 129 8.86 0.65 -11.82
CA ALA A 129 8.17 0.66 -13.10
C ALA A 129 9.12 0.95 -14.28
N PHE A 130 10.07 1.87 -14.11
CA PHE A 130 11.09 2.17 -15.11
C PHE A 130 12.05 1.00 -15.34
N ILE A 131 12.52 0.34 -14.29
CA ILE A 131 13.36 -0.87 -14.38
C ILE A 131 12.59 -1.99 -15.11
N LEU A 132 11.33 -2.21 -14.75
CA LEU A 132 10.48 -3.20 -15.44
C LEU A 132 10.29 -2.86 -16.92
N ARG A 133 10.06 -1.57 -17.25
CA ARG A 133 9.96 -1.08 -18.62
C ARG A 133 11.28 -1.14 -19.39
N SER A 134 12.40 -0.93 -18.71
CA SER A 134 13.77 -0.90 -19.25
C SER A 134 14.29 -2.31 -19.53
N LEU A 135 14.10 -3.24 -18.59
CA LEU A 135 14.29 -4.68 -18.80
C LEU A 135 13.30 -5.21 -19.84
N GLY A 136 12.09 -4.67 -19.83
CA GLY A 136 11.09 -4.81 -20.89
C GLY A 136 11.43 -4.10 -22.21
N GLY A 137 12.50 -3.31 -22.27
CA GLY A 137 13.07 -2.85 -23.55
C GLY A 137 13.72 -3.99 -24.33
N ARG A 138 13.90 -5.14 -23.68
CA ARG A 138 14.24 -6.43 -24.29
C ARG A 138 13.00 -7.31 -24.50
N HIS A 139 11.80 -6.71 -24.65
CA HIS A 139 10.53 -7.39 -24.97
C HIS A 139 10.36 -7.76 -26.45
N ASP A 140 11.44 -8.02 -27.19
CA ASP A 140 11.31 -8.65 -28.51
C ASP A 140 10.56 -10.00 -28.39
N TRP A 141 10.74 -10.70 -27.27
CA TRP A 141 10.04 -11.96 -26.99
C TRP A 141 8.58 -11.82 -26.51
N ILE A 142 8.18 -10.70 -25.86
CA ILE A 142 6.76 -10.51 -25.47
C ILE A 142 5.92 -9.97 -26.63
N GLY A 143 6.52 -9.15 -27.52
CA GLY A 143 5.89 -8.78 -28.79
C GLY A 143 5.63 -9.99 -29.70
N ILE A 144 6.52 -10.98 -29.70
CA ILE A 144 6.36 -12.23 -30.48
C ILE A 144 5.21 -13.10 -29.92
N ILE A 145 5.07 -13.20 -28.59
CA ILE A 145 4.00 -14.02 -27.96
C ILE A 145 2.61 -13.39 -28.10
N ILE A 146 2.50 -12.05 -28.19
CA ILE A 146 1.21 -11.34 -28.28
C ILE A 146 0.84 -11.00 -29.74
N GLY A 147 1.82 -10.86 -30.63
CA GLY A 147 1.64 -10.30 -31.98
C GLY A 147 1.43 -11.29 -33.14
N SER A 148 1.70 -12.59 -32.97
CA SER A 148 1.64 -13.55 -34.09
C SER A 148 0.51 -14.59 -33.99
N ASP A 149 0.20 -15.08 -32.80
CA ASP A 149 -0.74 -16.21 -32.64
C ASP A 149 -2.14 -15.84 -32.13
N THR A 150 -2.36 -14.57 -31.76
CA THR A 150 -3.66 -14.12 -31.23
C THR A 150 -4.78 -14.25 -32.26
N SER A 151 -4.53 -13.96 -33.53
CA SER A 151 -5.53 -14.13 -34.61
C SER A 151 -5.92 -15.61 -34.82
N ALA A 152 -4.95 -16.52 -34.80
CA ALA A 152 -5.20 -17.95 -34.94
C ALA A 152 -5.97 -18.50 -33.73
N LEU A 153 -5.56 -18.15 -32.51
CA LEU A 153 -6.24 -18.58 -31.29
C LEU A 153 -7.68 -18.04 -31.22
N PHE A 154 -7.90 -16.76 -31.52
CA PHE A 154 -9.26 -16.20 -31.59
C PHE A 154 -10.12 -16.91 -32.65
N SER A 155 -9.54 -17.25 -33.82
CA SER A 155 -10.23 -18.04 -34.85
C SER A 155 -10.65 -19.42 -34.34
N PHE A 156 -9.77 -20.13 -33.62
CA PHE A 156 -10.08 -21.42 -33.00
C PHE A 156 -11.17 -21.33 -31.92
N PHE A 157 -11.14 -20.29 -31.08
CA PHE A 157 -12.18 -20.07 -30.07
C PHE A 157 -13.55 -19.78 -30.70
N VAL A 158 -13.59 -18.94 -31.72
CA VAL A 158 -14.84 -18.64 -32.46
C VAL A 158 -15.39 -19.89 -33.14
N PHE A 159 -14.54 -20.68 -33.80
CA PHE A 159 -14.95 -21.93 -34.44
C PHE A 159 -15.47 -22.96 -33.43
N SER A 160 -14.81 -23.08 -32.28
CA SER A 160 -15.24 -23.99 -31.19
C SER A 160 -16.60 -23.59 -30.63
N ILE A 161 -16.86 -22.29 -30.43
CA ILE A 161 -18.18 -21.79 -29.98
C ILE A 161 -19.27 -22.12 -31.01
N ILE A 162 -19.00 -21.96 -32.30
CA ILE A 162 -19.95 -22.29 -33.38
C ILE A 162 -20.25 -23.80 -33.41
N LEU A 163 -19.25 -24.66 -33.27
CA LEU A 163 -19.45 -26.11 -33.21
C LEU A 163 -20.29 -26.52 -32.00
N ILE A 164 -20.05 -25.92 -30.84
CA ILE A 164 -20.86 -26.17 -29.63
C ILE A 164 -22.31 -25.72 -29.85
N PHE A 165 -22.52 -24.54 -30.45
CA PHE A 165 -23.86 -24.03 -30.73
C PHE A 165 -24.62 -24.89 -31.76
N THR A 166 -23.96 -25.35 -32.82
CA THR A 166 -24.58 -26.21 -33.83
C THR A 166 -24.91 -27.59 -33.24
N ALA A 167 -24.00 -28.21 -32.49
CA ALA A 167 -24.26 -29.47 -31.79
C ALA A 167 -25.39 -29.32 -30.75
N TRP A 168 -25.42 -28.22 -30.00
CA TRP A 168 -26.50 -27.94 -29.05
C TRP A 168 -27.84 -27.71 -29.75
N SER A 169 -27.84 -27.00 -30.87
CA SER A 169 -29.05 -26.75 -31.66
C SER A 169 -29.60 -28.04 -32.25
N VAL A 170 -28.75 -28.91 -32.82
CA VAL A 170 -29.14 -30.22 -33.35
C VAL A 170 -29.67 -31.13 -32.25
N THR A 171 -29.00 -31.20 -31.09
CA THR A 171 -29.49 -32.01 -29.95
C THR A 171 -30.82 -31.48 -29.41
N LYS A 172 -31.05 -30.17 -29.43
CA LYS A 172 -32.32 -29.57 -29.04
C LYS A 172 -33.41 -29.76 -30.09
N TRP A 173 -33.07 -29.76 -31.38
CA TRP A 173 -33.97 -30.09 -32.49
C TRP A 173 -34.38 -31.57 -32.52
N ARG A 174 -33.51 -32.46 -32.00
CA ARG A 174 -33.79 -33.90 -31.92
C ARG A 174 -34.63 -34.30 -30.70
N LYS A 175 -34.91 -33.38 -29.78
CA LYS A 175 -35.81 -33.66 -28.64
C LYS A 175 -37.25 -33.29 -29.04
N PRO A 176 -38.11 -34.26 -29.39
CA PRO A 176 -39.52 -33.99 -29.57
C PRO A 176 -40.12 -33.44 -28.27
N GLN A 177 -40.94 -32.39 -28.38
CA GLN A 177 -41.63 -31.78 -27.25
C GLN A 177 -42.75 -32.75 -26.80
N LEU A 178 -42.39 -33.75 -26.00
CA LEU A 178 -43.32 -34.71 -25.42
C LEU A 178 -43.98 -34.06 -24.21
N LYS A 179 -45.30 -33.82 -24.28
CA LYS A 179 -46.07 -33.37 -23.12
C LYS A 179 -46.61 -34.59 -22.42
N THR A 180 -46.10 -34.86 -21.22
CA THR A 180 -46.64 -35.89 -20.33
C THR A 180 -47.76 -35.29 -19.50
N ILE A 181 -49.00 -35.69 -19.75
CA ILE A 181 -50.17 -35.28 -18.96
C ILE A 181 -50.59 -36.47 -18.11
N TYR A 182 -50.78 -36.26 -16.80
CA TYR A 182 -51.23 -37.31 -15.89
C TYR A 182 -52.76 -37.29 -15.81
N ASP A 183 -53.37 -38.38 -16.23
CA ASP A 183 -54.81 -38.56 -16.18
C ASP A 183 -55.19 -39.14 -14.80
N LEU A 184 -55.73 -38.27 -13.94
CA LEU A 184 -56.14 -38.62 -12.57
C LEU A 184 -57.31 -39.62 -12.54
N GLU A 185 -58.12 -39.69 -13.59
CA GLU A 185 -59.29 -40.56 -13.65
C GLU A 185 -58.91 -42.00 -13.99
N LYS A 186 -57.86 -42.17 -14.81
CA LYS A 186 -57.35 -43.49 -15.25
C LYS A 186 -56.03 -43.93 -14.60
N GLY A 187 -55.47 -43.12 -13.70
CA GLY A 187 -54.27 -43.44 -12.93
C GLY A 187 -53.03 -43.72 -13.79
N ARG A 188 -52.91 -43.13 -14.99
CA ARG A 188 -51.78 -43.38 -15.90
C ARG A 188 -51.31 -42.11 -16.62
N TYR A 189 -50.03 -42.11 -17.00
CA TYR A 189 -49.42 -41.04 -17.77
C TYR A 189 -49.69 -41.22 -19.28
N ILE A 190 -50.15 -40.17 -19.95
CA ILE A 190 -50.31 -40.13 -21.41
C ILE A 190 -49.24 -39.18 -21.96
N VAL A 191 -48.44 -39.69 -22.91
CA VAL A 191 -47.39 -38.92 -23.58
C VAL A 191 -47.91 -38.51 -24.95
N THR A 192 -48.08 -37.21 -25.18
CA THR A 192 -48.49 -36.69 -26.49
C THR A 192 -47.34 -35.94 -27.16
N HIS A 193 -47.15 -36.17 -28.45
CA HIS A 193 -46.15 -35.47 -29.25
C HIS A 193 -46.71 -34.12 -29.70
N ILE A 194 -46.10 -33.01 -29.25
CA ILE A 194 -46.48 -31.68 -29.75
C ILE A 194 -45.84 -31.50 -31.13
N VAL A 195 -46.65 -31.60 -32.18
CA VAL A 195 -46.27 -31.12 -33.52
C VAL A 195 -46.43 -29.60 -33.51
N ARG A 196 -45.34 -28.88 -33.77
CA ARG A 196 -45.39 -27.44 -34.05
C ARG A 196 -45.42 -27.23 -35.56
#